data_AF-A0A918L542-F1
#
_entry.id   AF-A0A918L542-F1
#
_cell.length_a   1.000
_cell.length_b   1.000
_cell.length_c   1.000
_cell.angle_alpha   90.00
_cell.angle_beta   90.00
_cell.angle_gamma   90.00
#
_symmetry.space_group_name_H-M   'P 1'
#
loop_
_entity.id
_entity.type
_entity.pdbx_description
1 polymer ?
#
loop_
_entity_poly.entity_id
_entity_poly.type
_entity_poly.pdbx_seq_one_letter_code
_entity_poly.pdbx_strand_id
1 'polypeptide(L)'
;MAWLSLANVDLPMQHLLSFSEGGSPARYAQHMNPEGIANAVVSVLAAAGTLAGVTSRTRRRRNEIRENLSLAEELQKNTILRDHTPAVAWLHGKIALDVAKLSGQPIGAPKKPIPKGSVVFATILLLAFGSWTYWLNRDGFVWYSLVTGALAASMAISILGMTTNREIPPDAENEMPEGAHPLGSQSPAESIVTSVAMAAMSSDGRFEDEGQLGVAFRFIRHMTAGEFDDAVNLADENWLRCRIQAWLWNARAFTGDDEAQMQATTDAMMITRSGHAFWEAFSSAEVEFFQDAWGEIDPDQLGGASRRRRVARDYDLVIVAPLGESGGYFVNSPTPVPGGLTFLMHNSDGSWLLANHLGGAPPLPGYPPSWWIANDPSLDELRD
;
A
#
# COMPACT_ATOMS: atom_id res chain seq x y z
N MET A 1 18.07 -18.25 36.45
CA MET A 1 18.83 -17.93 37.67
C MET A 1 19.85 -16.85 37.35
N ALA A 2 19.60 -15.61 37.75
CA ALA A 2 20.62 -14.59 38.04
C ALA A 2 19.88 -13.38 38.63
N TRP A 3 20.11 -13.14 39.92
CA TRP A 3 19.61 -12.03 40.71
C TRP A 3 20.67 -10.91 40.76
N LEU A 4 20.18 -9.67 40.99
CA LEU A 4 20.84 -8.48 41.56
C LEU A 4 21.82 -7.66 40.69
N SER A 5 21.48 -6.38 40.46
CA SER A 5 21.98 -5.30 41.32
C SER A 5 21.28 -3.96 41.00
N LEU A 6 20.69 -3.37 42.05
CA LEU A 6 20.16 -2.00 42.11
C LEU A 6 21.31 -1.00 42.30
N ALA A 7 21.21 0.17 41.65
CA ALA A 7 21.83 1.42 42.08
C ALA A 7 20.85 2.55 41.71
N ASN A 8 20.10 3.08 42.67
CA ASN A 8 20.38 4.31 43.42
C ASN A 8 20.51 5.55 42.52
N VAL A 9 19.38 6.26 42.35
CA VAL A 9 19.37 7.66 41.92
C VAL A 9 18.55 8.44 42.95
N ASP A 10 19.28 9.15 43.80
CA ASP A 10 18.76 10.15 44.73
C ASP A 10 18.16 11.32 43.93
N LEU A 11 16.87 11.61 44.16
CA LEU A 11 16.24 12.87 43.76
C LEU A 11 15.96 13.70 45.01
N PRO A 12 16.38 14.97 45.07
CA PRO A 12 16.14 15.83 46.22
C PRO A 12 14.67 16.25 46.27
N MET A 13 13.93 15.64 47.21
CA MET A 13 12.72 16.22 47.78
C MET A 13 13.11 17.42 48.64
N GLN A 14 12.95 18.64 48.13
CA GLN A 14 12.82 19.85 48.96
C GLN A 14 12.39 21.06 48.10
N HIS A 15 11.16 21.50 48.35
CA HIS A 15 10.49 22.76 47.99
C HIS A 15 9.17 22.52 47.27
N LEU A 16 8.08 22.37 48.03
CA LEU A 16 6.73 22.78 47.63
C LEU A 16 5.76 22.60 48.83
N LEU A 17 5.99 23.35 49.90
CA LEU A 17 4.97 23.61 50.93
C LEU A 17 5.14 25.05 51.44
N SER A 18 4.62 26.01 50.69
CA SER A 18 4.13 27.27 51.26
C SER A 18 2.64 27.36 50.98
N PHE A 19 1.87 26.99 52.00
CA PHE A 19 0.45 27.24 52.13
C PHE A 19 0.21 28.76 52.02
N SER A 20 -0.48 29.19 50.96
CA SER A 20 -1.14 30.49 50.90
C SER A 20 -2.58 30.28 51.34
N GLU A 21 -2.91 30.83 52.50
CA GLU A 21 -4.25 30.89 53.08
C GLU A 21 -5.20 31.74 52.24
N GLY A 22 -6.48 31.34 52.20
CA GLY A 22 -7.57 32.31 52.17
C GLY A 22 -8.11 32.76 50.81
N GLY A 23 -8.54 31.82 49.97
CA GLY A 23 -9.43 32.10 48.83
C GLY A 23 -10.66 31.23 48.87
N SER A 24 -11.74 31.68 49.53
CA SER A 24 -13.01 30.95 49.60
C SER A 24 -13.56 30.68 48.18
N PRO A 25 -13.79 29.42 47.78
CA PRO A 25 -14.32 29.07 46.45
C PRO A 25 -15.78 29.51 46.25
N ALA A 26 -16.43 30.08 47.26
CA ALA A 26 -17.82 30.55 47.19
C ALA A 26 -18.03 31.87 46.42
N ARG A 27 -16.98 32.55 45.94
CA ARG A 27 -17.12 33.86 45.24
C ARG A 27 -16.98 33.84 43.71
N TYR A 28 -16.65 32.72 43.09
CA TYR A 28 -16.54 32.64 41.61
C TYR A 28 -17.78 32.09 40.89
N ALA A 29 -18.78 31.60 41.61
CA ALA A 29 -19.97 30.99 41.00
C ALA A 29 -21.11 31.98 40.68
N GLN A 30 -20.98 33.28 41.00
CA GLN A 30 -22.14 34.17 41.03
C GLN A 30 -22.41 35.05 39.80
N HIS A 31 -21.65 34.96 38.71
CA HIS A 31 -22.01 35.63 37.46
C HIS A 31 -21.53 34.87 36.21
N MET A 32 -22.10 33.69 35.93
CA MET A 32 -22.28 33.32 34.53
C MET A 32 -23.45 34.16 33.99
N ASN A 33 -23.10 35.33 33.44
CA ASN A 33 -24.04 36.23 32.78
C ASN A 33 -24.75 35.45 31.65
N PRO A 34 -26.07 35.62 31.43
CA PRO A 34 -26.77 35.01 30.28
C PRO A 34 -26.10 35.30 28.94
N GLU A 35 -25.33 36.38 28.85
CA GLU A 35 -24.44 36.72 27.73
C GLU A 35 -23.32 35.70 27.49
N GLY A 36 -22.78 35.07 28.54
CA GLY A 36 -21.75 34.03 28.42
C GLY A 36 -22.29 32.73 27.81
N ILE A 37 -23.53 32.36 28.16
CA ILE A 37 -24.24 31.23 27.56
C ILE A 37 -24.63 31.56 26.11
N ALA A 38 -25.12 32.78 25.86
CA ALA A 38 -25.42 33.25 24.50
C ALA A 38 -24.16 33.26 23.61
N ASN A 39 -23.01 33.70 24.12
CA ASN A 39 -21.75 33.70 23.37
C ASN A 39 -21.23 32.29 23.07
N ALA A 40 -21.43 31.33 23.98
CA ALA A 40 -21.12 29.92 23.73
C ALA A 40 -22.05 29.30 22.68
N VAL A 41 -23.34 29.63 22.71
CA VAL A 41 -24.30 29.20 21.67
C VAL A 41 -23.99 29.85 20.32
N VAL A 42 -23.64 31.14 20.30
CA VAL A 42 -23.25 31.87 19.09
C VAL A 42 -21.94 31.35 18.51
N SER A 43 -20.95 30.93 19.32
CA SER A 43 -19.71 30.35 18.79
C SER A 43 -19.94 28.97 18.17
N VAL A 44 -20.83 28.15 18.73
CA VAL A 44 -21.28 26.88 18.14
C VAL A 44 -22.11 27.11 16.88
N LEU A 45 -23.01 28.09 16.87
CA LEU A 45 -23.79 28.48 15.68
C LEU A 45 -22.93 29.14 14.60
N ALA A 46 -21.87 29.86 14.96
CA ALA A 46 -20.89 30.42 14.02
C ALA A 46 -20.00 29.32 13.43
N ALA A 47 -19.63 28.30 14.22
CA ALA A 47 -18.98 27.09 13.72
C ALA A 47 -19.92 26.29 12.77
N ALA A 48 -21.22 26.25 13.05
CA ALA A 48 -22.23 25.66 12.15
C ALA A 48 -22.50 26.54 10.91
N GLY A 49 -22.44 27.87 11.04
CA GLY A 49 -22.60 28.84 9.96
C GLY A 49 -21.40 28.88 9.01
N THR A 50 -20.18 28.68 9.52
CA THR A 50 -18.97 28.49 8.70
C THR A 50 -18.96 27.15 7.95
N LEU A 51 -19.71 26.16 8.46
CA LEU A 51 -20.06 24.93 7.73
C LEU A 51 -21.03 25.20 6.57
N ALA A 52 -21.91 26.20 6.67
CA ALA A 52 -22.82 26.65 5.61
C ALA A 52 -22.18 27.62 4.59
N GLY A 53 -20.89 27.95 4.74
CA GLY A 53 -20.09 28.80 3.83
C GLY A 53 -19.74 28.16 2.50
N VAL A 54 -20.75 27.67 1.76
CA VAL A 54 -20.63 26.96 0.48
C VAL A 54 -20.08 27.87 -0.63
N THR A 55 -20.32 29.18 -0.58
CA THR A 55 -19.93 30.11 -1.65
C THR A 55 -18.45 30.50 -1.64
N SER A 56 -17.82 30.62 -0.46
CA SER A 56 -16.40 30.95 -0.32
C SER A 56 -15.48 29.79 -0.72
N ARG A 57 -15.86 28.55 -0.36
CA ARG A 57 -15.08 27.35 -0.63
C ARG A 57 -14.92 27.06 -2.13
N THR A 58 -15.97 27.28 -2.92
CA THR A 58 -15.94 27.05 -4.37
C THR A 58 -15.00 28.02 -5.07
N ARG A 59 -15.01 29.31 -4.68
CA ARG A 59 -14.11 30.31 -5.26
C ARG A 59 -12.65 30.03 -4.90
N ARG A 60 -12.37 29.66 -3.64
CA ARG A 60 -11.03 29.26 -3.21
C ARG A 60 -10.52 28.04 -3.97
N ARG A 61 -11.33 26.99 -4.12
CA ARG A 61 -10.96 25.79 -4.89
C ARG A 61 -10.68 26.08 -6.36
N ARG A 62 -11.46 26.97 -6.99
CA ARG A 62 -11.19 27.40 -8.39
C ARG A 62 -9.82 28.08 -8.51
N ASN A 63 -9.43 28.90 -7.54
CA ASN A 63 -8.10 29.51 -7.52
C ASN A 63 -7.00 28.47 -7.29
N GLU A 64 -7.17 27.57 -6.32
CA GLU A 64 -6.21 26.50 -6.03
C GLU A 64 -6.00 25.58 -7.25
N ILE A 65 -7.06 25.25 -7.99
CA ILE A 65 -6.96 24.47 -9.23
C ILE A 65 -6.20 25.24 -10.31
N ARG A 66 -6.48 26.54 -10.45
CA ARG A 66 -5.78 27.38 -11.43
C ARG A 66 -4.28 27.47 -11.13
N GLU A 67 -3.92 27.64 -9.85
CA GLU A 67 -2.53 27.65 -9.38
C GLU A 67 -1.85 26.29 -9.57
N ASN A 68 -2.53 25.19 -9.25
CA ASN A 68 -2.00 23.85 -9.48
C ASN A 68 -1.82 23.55 -10.98
N LEU A 69 -2.74 24.00 -11.84
CA LEU A 69 -2.63 23.86 -13.30
C LEU A 69 -1.44 24.65 -13.85
N SER A 70 -1.23 25.89 -13.41
CA SER A 70 -0.04 26.65 -13.81
C SER A 70 1.25 25.99 -13.34
N LEU A 71 1.26 25.44 -12.12
CA LEU A 71 2.41 24.70 -11.60
C LEU A 71 2.67 23.40 -12.39
N ALA A 72 1.61 22.69 -12.80
CA ALA A 72 1.73 21.51 -13.64
C ALA A 72 2.34 21.85 -15.01
N GLU A 73 1.93 22.97 -15.61
CA GLU A 73 2.48 23.46 -16.87
C GLU A 73 3.96 23.85 -16.73
N GLU A 74 4.35 24.50 -15.62
CA GLU A 74 5.75 24.83 -15.32
C GLU A 74 6.61 23.57 -15.12
N LEU A 75 6.09 22.56 -14.40
CA LEU A 75 6.78 21.28 -14.21
C LEU A 75 6.93 20.50 -15.51
N GLN A 76 5.95 20.54 -16.41
CA GLN A 76 6.04 19.90 -17.73
C GLN A 76 7.12 20.52 -18.63
N LYS A 77 7.41 21.81 -18.49
CA LYS A 77 8.49 22.49 -19.24
C LYS A 77 9.89 22.04 -18.82
N ASN A 78 10.02 21.46 -17.62
CA ASN A 78 11.28 20.96 -17.10
C ASN A 78 11.41 19.45 -17.34
N THR A 79 12.17 19.06 -18.37
CA THR A 79 12.38 17.65 -18.75
C THR A 79 12.94 16.79 -17.61
N ILE A 80 13.87 17.34 -16.81
CA ILE A 80 14.47 16.62 -15.69
C ILE A 80 13.43 16.31 -14.60
N LEU A 81 12.58 17.27 -14.26
CA LEU A 81 11.55 17.06 -13.23
C LEU A 81 10.41 16.17 -13.73
N ARG A 82 10.04 16.31 -15.00
CA ARG A 82 9.00 15.51 -15.66
C ARG A 82 9.33 14.02 -15.65
N ASP A 83 10.58 13.68 -16.00
CA ASP A 83 10.96 12.29 -16.26
C ASP A 83 11.36 11.55 -14.95
N HIS A 84 11.63 12.29 -13.87
CA HIS A 84 12.19 11.69 -12.64
C HIS A 84 11.42 12.00 -11.35
N THR A 85 10.39 12.85 -11.36
CA THR A 85 9.75 13.30 -10.11
C THR A 85 8.28 12.86 -10.00
N PRO A 86 7.90 12.10 -8.96
CA PRO A 86 6.50 11.73 -8.71
C PRO A 86 5.59 12.93 -8.37
N ALA A 87 6.16 14.12 -8.21
CA ALA A 87 5.44 15.35 -7.92
C ALA A 87 4.46 15.74 -9.05
N VAL A 88 4.83 15.51 -10.32
CA VAL A 88 3.96 15.80 -11.46
C VAL A 88 2.72 14.91 -11.42
N ALA A 89 2.91 13.61 -11.19
CA ALA A 89 1.83 12.64 -11.05
C ALA A 89 0.86 13.00 -9.93
N TRP A 90 1.43 13.28 -8.75
CA TRP A 90 0.66 13.67 -7.58
C TRP A 90 -0.13 14.97 -7.82
N LEU A 91 0.47 15.96 -8.49
CA LEU A 91 -0.19 17.23 -8.78
C LEU A 91 -1.36 17.06 -9.75
N HIS A 92 -1.22 16.25 -10.80
CA HIS A 92 -2.32 15.92 -11.70
C HIS A 92 -3.44 15.17 -10.97
N GLY A 93 -3.11 14.22 -10.09
CA GLY A 93 -4.09 13.53 -9.24
C GLY A 93 -4.86 14.49 -8.33
N LYS A 94 -4.15 15.45 -7.70
CA LYS A 94 -4.77 16.49 -6.88
C LYS A 94 -5.69 17.40 -7.70
N ILE A 95 -5.25 17.85 -8.88
CA ILE A 95 -6.06 18.68 -9.79
C ILE A 95 -7.34 17.95 -10.17
N ALA A 96 -7.24 16.70 -10.61
CA ALA A 96 -8.39 15.89 -11.00
C ALA A 96 -9.39 15.73 -9.84
N LEU A 97 -8.89 15.47 -8.64
CA LEU A 97 -9.69 15.33 -7.44
C LEU A 97 -10.38 16.66 -7.04
N ASP A 98 -9.70 17.80 -7.18
CA ASP A 98 -10.30 19.10 -6.89
C ASP A 98 -11.30 19.56 -7.98
N VAL A 99 -11.07 19.18 -9.25
CA VAL A 99 -12.03 19.38 -10.34
C VAL A 99 -13.28 18.54 -10.12
N ALA A 100 -13.14 17.26 -9.78
CA ALA A 100 -14.27 16.39 -9.48
C ALA A 100 -15.07 16.88 -8.25
N LYS A 101 -14.40 17.48 -7.26
CA LYS A 101 -15.08 18.14 -6.12
C LYS A 101 -15.85 19.38 -6.55
N LEU A 102 -15.38 20.10 -7.57
CA LEU A 102 -16.04 21.29 -8.11
C LEU A 102 -17.22 20.96 -9.01
N SER A 103 -17.14 19.88 -9.79
CA SER A 103 -18.23 19.42 -10.66
C SER A 103 -19.40 18.81 -9.89
N GLY A 104 -19.26 18.66 -8.57
CA GLY A 104 -20.28 18.03 -7.73
C GLY A 104 -20.32 16.52 -7.89
N GLN A 105 -19.31 15.93 -8.54
CA GLN A 105 -19.18 14.49 -8.65
C GLN A 105 -18.91 13.92 -7.24
N PRO A 106 -19.67 12.93 -6.78
CA PRO A 106 -19.45 12.33 -5.48
C PRO A 106 -18.09 11.63 -5.50
N ILE A 107 -17.08 12.22 -4.85
CA ILE A 107 -15.77 11.60 -4.68
C ILE A 107 -15.76 10.81 -3.37
N GLY A 108 -15.56 9.51 -3.52
CA GLY A 108 -15.49 8.53 -2.43
C GLY A 108 -16.81 7.79 -2.23
N ALA A 109 -16.73 6.75 -1.40
CA ALA A 109 -17.87 5.92 -1.07
C ALA A 109 -19.07 6.78 -0.61
N PRO A 110 -20.31 6.43 -1.03
CA PRO A 110 -21.51 7.14 -0.61
C PRO A 110 -21.55 7.23 0.91
N LYS A 111 -21.95 8.40 1.44
CA LYS A 111 -22.12 8.55 2.88
C LYS A 111 -23.18 7.55 3.34
N LYS A 112 -22.87 6.77 4.38
CA LYS A 112 -23.86 5.92 5.05
C LYS A 112 -25.10 6.79 5.36
N PRO A 113 -26.32 6.34 5.03
CA PRO A 113 -27.51 7.04 5.47
C PRO A 113 -27.46 7.18 6.98
N ILE A 114 -27.39 8.43 7.45
CA ILE A 114 -27.26 8.73 8.87
C ILE A 114 -28.41 8.03 9.59
N PRO A 115 -28.14 7.16 10.59
CA PRO A 115 -29.18 6.49 11.34
C PRO A 115 -29.92 7.54 12.18
N LYS A 116 -30.95 8.16 11.56
CA LYS A 116 -31.65 9.33 12.11
C LYS A 116 -32.17 9.04 13.52
N GLY A 117 -32.66 7.83 13.75
CA GLY A 117 -33.11 7.38 15.08
C GLY A 117 -32.00 7.46 16.13
N SER A 118 -30.83 6.87 15.86
CA SER A 118 -29.70 6.87 16.79
C SER A 118 -29.13 8.26 17.03
N VAL A 119 -29.05 9.11 16.00
CA VAL A 119 -28.59 10.50 16.14
C VAL A 119 -29.57 11.33 16.97
N VAL A 120 -30.88 11.20 16.72
CA VAL A 120 -31.91 11.89 17.51
C VAL A 120 -31.87 11.44 18.96
N PHE A 121 -31.77 10.13 19.21
CA PHE A 121 -31.67 9.57 20.55
C PHE A 121 -30.42 10.08 21.30
N ALA A 122 -29.24 10.00 20.67
CA ALA A 122 -28.00 10.51 21.24
C ALA A 122 -28.07 12.02 21.51
N THR A 123 -28.73 12.80 20.64
CA THR A 123 -28.94 14.25 20.83
C THR A 123 -29.83 14.54 22.03
N ILE A 124 -30.92 13.79 22.21
CA ILE A 124 -31.80 13.93 23.38
C ILE A 124 -31.02 13.61 24.67
N LEU A 125 -30.25 12.52 24.68
CA LEU A 125 -29.42 12.16 25.84
C LEU A 125 -28.33 13.20 26.13
N LEU A 126 -27.66 13.71 25.10
CA LEU A 126 -26.69 14.78 25.22
C LEU A 126 -27.30 16.01 25.91
N LEU A 127 -28.49 16.44 25.47
CA LEU A 127 -29.19 17.58 26.05
C LEU A 127 -29.65 17.32 27.48
N ALA A 128 -30.18 16.12 27.78
CA ALA A 128 -30.61 15.73 29.11
C ALA A 128 -29.44 15.69 30.11
N PHE A 129 -28.37 14.96 29.79
CA PHE A 129 -27.19 14.88 30.65
C PHE A 129 -26.40 16.19 30.70
N GLY A 130 -26.34 16.95 29.62
CA GLY A 130 -25.74 18.29 29.60
C GLY A 130 -26.49 19.26 30.52
N SER A 131 -27.82 19.24 30.47
CA SER A 131 -28.65 20.06 31.37
C SER A 131 -28.49 19.63 32.83
N TRP A 132 -28.47 18.32 33.10
CA TRP A 132 -28.27 17.81 34.45
C TRP A 132 -26.89 18.20 35.00
N THR A 133 -25.84 18.04 34.19
CA THR A 133 -24.48 18.47 34.53
C THR A 133 -24.44 19.96 34.91
N TYR A 134 -25.14 20.80 34.15
CA TYR A 134 -25.25 22.23 34.44
C TYR A 134 -25.90 22.51 35.81
N TRP A 135 -27.02 21.84 36.12
CA TRP A 135 -27.70 22.01 37.42
C TRP A 135 -26.85 21.52 38.60
N LEU A 136 -26.23 20.34 38.48
CA LEU A 136 -25.34 19.81 39.53
C LEU A 136 -24.17 20.73 39.81
N ASN A 137 -23.56 21.29 38.76
CA ASN A 137 -22.47 22.23 38.92
C ASN A 137 -22.95 23.55 39.56
N ARG A 138 -24.13 24.04 39.18
CA ARG A 138 -24.75 25.24 39.77
C ARG A 138 -25.04 25.08 41.26
N ASP A 139 -25.48 23.90 41.69
CA ASP A 139 -25.84 23.62 43.08
C ASP A 139 -24.62 23.22 43.94
N GLY A 140 -23.41 23.25 43.37
CA GLY A 140 -22.15 22.99 44.08
C GLY A 140 -21.76 21.51 44.19
N PHE A 141 -22.49 20.60 43.53
CA PHE A 141 -22.20 19.17 43.48
C PHE A 141 -21.20 18.83 42.37
N VAL A 142 -20.00 19.41 42.44
CA VAL A 142 -18.98 19.35 41.39
C VAL A 142 -18.60 17.91 41.03
N TRP A 143 -18.43 17.03 42.01
CA TRP A 143 -18.00 15.64 41.76
C TRP A 143 -19.04 14.80 41.01
N TYR A 144 -20.34 15.00 41.27
CA TYR A 144 -21.40 14.29 40.54
C TYR A 144 -21.54 14.81 39.11
N SER A 145 -21.24 16.10 38.88
CA SER A 145 -21.29 16.70 37.54
C SER A 145 -20.25 16.11 36.59
N LEU A 146 -19.12 15.58 37.09
CA LEU A 146 -18.12 14.91 36.25
C LEU A 146 -18.70 13.66 35.55
N VAL A 147 -19.51 12.86 36.27
CA VAL A 147 -20.09 11.63 35.72
C VAL A 147 -21.11 11.95 34.63
N THR A 148 -22.04 12.87 34.89
CA THR A 148 -23.04 13.29 33.89
C THR A 148 -22.40 14.03 32.72
N GLY A 149 -21.33 14.79 32.97
CA GLY A 149 -20.57 15.50 31.95
C GLY A 149 -19.81 14.55 31.02
N ALA A 150 -19.21 13.48 31.56
CA ALA A 150 -18.58 12.45 30.76
C ALA A 150 -19.60 11.73 29.85
N LEU A 151 -20.78 11.39 30.37
CA LEU A 151 -21.86 10.80 29.56
C LEU A 151 -22.31 11.73 28.42
N ALA A 152 -22.47 13.03 28.70
CA ALA A 152 -22.78 14.02 27.68
C ALA A 152 -21.66 14.09 26.62
N ALA A 153 -20.38 14.15 27.03
CA ALA A 153 -19.25 14.18 26.10
C ALA A 153 -19.20 12.92 25.21
N SER A 154 -19.44 11.73 25.78
CA SER A 154 -19.52 10.48 25.00
C SER A 154 -20.63 10.52 23.96
N MET A 155 -21.80 11.09 24.26
CA MET A 155 -22.88 11.26 23.29
C MET A 155 -22.49 12.24 22.16
N ALA A 156 -21.80 13.33 22.49
CA ALA A 156 -21.28 14.26 21.48
C ALA A 156 -20.27 13.58 20.53
N ILE A 157 -19.34 12.78 21.08
CA ILE A 157 -18.39 11.99 20.29
C ILE A 157 -19.13 10.96 19.43
N SER A 158 -20.17 10.32 19.96
CA SER A 158 -20.98 9.35 19.22
C SER A 158 -21.72 9.99 18.04
N ILE A 159 -22.32 11.17 18.24
CA ILE A 159 -22.96 11.94 17.15
C ILE A 159 -21.92 12.32 16.09
N LEU A 160 -20.73 12.75 16.52
CA LEU A 160 -19.65 13.07 15.60
C LEU A 160 -19.26 11.83 14.78
N GLY A 161 -19.02 10.68 15.42
CA GLY A 161 -18.73 9.42 14.75
C GLY A 161 -19.82 9.00 13.76
N MET A 162 -21.10 9.03 14.15
CA MET A 162 -22.23 8.68 13.29
C MET A 162 -22.41 9.61 12.08
N THR A 163 -21.96 10.87 12.18
CA THR A 163 -22.07 11.85 11.10
C THR A 163 -20.83 11.93 10.21
N THR A 164 -19.68 11.45 10.69
CA THR A 164 -18.42 11.42 9.93
C THR A 164 -18.12 10.07 9.29
N ASN A 165 -18.77 8.98 9.70
CA ASN A 165 -18.44 7.65 9.20
C ASN A 165 -18.80 7.49 7.70
N ARG A 166 -17.88 6.93 6.92
CA ARG A 166 -18.08 6.54 5.52
C ARG A 166 -18.14 5.02 5.48
N GLU A 167 -19.06 4.45 4.71
CA GLU A 167 -19.07 3.00 4.49
C GLU A 167 -17.91 2.60 3.60
N ILE A 168 -17.18 1.56 4.00
CA ILE A 168 -16.41 0.74 3.07
C ILE A 168 -17.46 -0.16 2.41
N PRO A 169 -17.56 -0.20 1.07
CA PRO A 169 -18.56 -1.02 0.39
C PRO A 169 -18.43 -2.49 0.84
N PRO A 170 -19.50 -3.08 1.42
CA PRO A 170 -19.44 -4.44 1.99
C PRO A 170 -19.30 -5.55 0.94
N ASP A 171 -19.48 -5.22 -0.34
CA ASP A 171 -19.53 -6.21 -1.42
C ASP A 171 -18.15 -6.48 -2.07
N ALA A 172 -17.08 -5.78 -1.64
CA ALA A 172 -15.74 -5.93 -2.19
C ALA A 172 -14.73 -6.54 -1.19
N GLU A 173 -15.11 -6.75 0.07
CA GLU A 173 -14.18 -7.24 1.12
C GLU A 173 -13.87 -8.74 1.02
N ASN A 174 -14.65 -9.54 0.28
CA ASN A 174 -14.52 -11.00 0.34
C ASN A 174 -13.45 -11.61 -0.57
N GLU A 175 -12.81 -10.86 -1.47
CA GLU A 175 -11.84 -11.44 -2.43
C GLU A 175 -10.52 -10.67 -2.55
N MET A 176 -10.35 -9.55 -1.83
CA MET A 176 -9.11 -8.76 -1.92
C MET A 176 -8.26 -8.85 -0.65
N PRO A 177 -6.91 -8.88 -0.78
CA PRO A 177 -6.02 -8.89 0.36
C PRO A 177 -6.20 -7.63 1.23
N GLU A 178 -5.96 -7.79 2.54
CA GLU A 178 -6.10 -6.72 3.53
C GLU A 178 -5.25 -5.49 3.14
N GLY A 179 -5.90 -4.34 2.92
CA GLY A 179 -5.23 -3.10 2.52
C GLY A 179 -5.16 -2.85 1.00
N ALA A 180 -5.69 -3.76 0.17
CA ALA A 180 -5.92 -3.52 -1.25
C ALA A 180 -7.26 -2.83 -1.51
N HIS A 181 -7.29 -1.95 -2.51
CA HIS A 181 -8.50 -1.31 -3.01
C HIS A 181 -8.69 -1.64 -4.50
N PRO A 182 -9.89 -2.05 -4.96
CA PRO A 182 -10.10 -2.41 -6.36
C PRO A 182 -9.95 -1.17 -7.24
N LEU A 183 -9.36 -1.34 -8.43
CA LEU A 183 -9.28 -0.27 -9.44
C LEU A 183 -10.61 -0.09 -10.18
N GLY A 184 -11.42 -1.15 -10.24
CA GLY A 184 -12.76 -1.14 -10.80
C GLY A 184 -13.83 -0.81 -9.77
N SER A 185 -13.96 0.46 -9.36
CA SER A 185 -15.28 0.91 -8.91
C SER A 185 -16.02 1.56 -10.05
N GLN A 186 -17.35 1.37 -10.06
CA GLN A 186 -18.27 1.99 -11.02
C GLN A 186 -18.38 3.52 -10.87
N SER A 187 -17.56 4.13 -10.01
CA SER A 187 -17.52 5.56 -9.81
C SER A 187 -16.66 6.21 -10.88
N PRO A 188 -17.20 7.10 -11.72
CA PRO A 188 -16.39 7.84 -12.68
C PRO A 188 -15.34 8.75 -12.02
N ALA A 189 -15.38 8.96 -10.70
CA ALA A 189 -14.31 9.66 -9.99
C ALA A 189 -13.08 8.76 -9.79
N GLU A 190 -13.29 7.46 -9.55
CA GLU A 190 -12.21 6.49 -9.44
C GLU A 190 -11.66 6.11 -10.81
N SER A 191 -12.48 6.05 -11.86
CA SER A 191 -11.95 5.90 -13.23
C SER A 191 -11.04 7.08 -13.62
N ILE A 192 -11.35 8.30 -13.16
CA ILE A 192 -10.50 9.49 -13.37
C ILE A 192 -9.21 9.38 -12.54
N VAL A 193 -9.28 8.97 -11.26
CA VAL A 193 -8.08 8.78 -10.44
C VAL A 193 -7.19 7.66 -10.99
N THR A 194 -7.77 6.55 -11.43
CA THR A 194 -7.07 5.43 -12.06
C THR A 194 -6.48 5.84 -13.40
N SER A 195 -7.22 6.51 -14.27
CA SER A 195 -6.68 7.00 -15.55
C SER A 195 -5.60 8.07 -15.37
N VAL A 196 -5.70 8.92 -14.35
CA VAL A 196 -4.63 9.88 -14.01
C VAL A 196 -3.44 9.17 -13.38
N ALA A 197 -3.64 8.17 -12.52
CA ALA A 197 -2.56 7.36 -11.97
C ALA A 197 -1.84 6.58 -13.07
N MET A 198 -2.59 5.98 -14.00
CA MET A 198 -2.07 5.29 -15.18
C MET A 198 -1.39 6.24 -16.15
N ALA A 199 -1.95 7.43 -16.42
CA ALA A 199 -1.34 8.42 -17.31
C ALA A 199 -0.08 9.07 -16.69
N ALA A 200 -0.05 9.17 -15.36
CA ALA A 200 1.08 9.72 -14.63
C ALA A 200 2.17 8.69 -14.34
N MET A 201 1.82 7.40 -14.38
CA MET A 201 2.74 6.32 -14.66
C MET A 201 3.08 6.39 -16.15
N SER A 202 3.86 7.42 -16.53
CA SER A 202 4.46 7.52 -17.85
C SER A 202 4.96 6.14 -18.24
N SER A 203 4.56 5.66 -19.42
CA SER A 203 4.95 4.35 -19.93
C SER A 203 6.45 4.36 -20.13
N ASP A 204 7.19 3.98 -19.09
CA ASP A 204 8.64 3.82 -19.09
C ASP A 204 9.04 2.52 -19.82
N GLY A 205 8.23 2.14 -20.82
CA GLY A 205 8.37 0.94 -21.62
C GLY A 205 8.13 -0.38 -20.89
N ARG A 206 7.89 -0.39 -19.56
CA ARG A 206 7.91 -1.64 -18.79
C ARG A 206 6.88 -2.67 -19.22
N PHE A 207 5.69 -2.21 -19.61
CA PHE A 207 4.58 -3.05 -20.08
C PHE A 207 4.64 -3.33 -21.59
N GLU A 208 5.58 -2.76 -22.32
CA GLU A 208 5.81 -3.12 -23.72
C GLU A 208 6.33 -4.56 -23.80
N ASP A 209 6.18 -5.21 -24.96
CA ASP A 209 6.51 -6.63 -25.14
C ASP A 209 7.97 -6.97 -24.78
N GLU A 210 8.89 -6.04 -25.03
CA GLU A 210 10.33 -6.15 -24.70
C GLU A 210 10.69 -5.47 -23.38
N GLY A 211 9.70 -4.87 -22.70
CA GLY A 211 9.84 -4.33 -21.36
C GLY A 211 9.90 -5.43 -20.31
N GLN A 212 10.43 -5.09 -19.13
CA GLN A 212 10.59 -6.04 -18.02
C GLN A 212 9.30 -6.80 -17.62
N LEU A 213 8.13 -6.17 -17.69
CA LEU A 213 6.85 -6.85 -17.43
C LEU A 213 6.37 -7.65 -18.64
N GLY A 214 6.56 -7.15 -19.86
CA GLY A 214 6.21 -7.88 -21.09
C GLY A 214 6.96 -9.20 -21.20
N VAL A 215 8.27 -9.18 -20.95
CA VAL A 215 9.12 -10.39 -20.91
C VAL A 215 8.63 -11.36 -19.83
N ALA A 216 8.32 -10.88 -18.62
CA ALA A 216 7.79 -11.73 -17.56
C ALA A 216 6.44 -12.38 -17.93
N PHE A 217 5.51 -11.62 -18.53
CA PHE A 217 4.23 -12.18 -18.99
C PHE A 217 4.41 -13.24 -20.08
N ARG A 218 5.29 -12.99 -21.06
CA ARG A 218 5.60 -13.97 -22.10
C ARG A 218 6.24 -15.22 -21.52
N PHE A 219 7.16 -15.08 -20.58
CA PHE A 219 7.76 -16.23 -19.88
C PHE A 219 6.70 -17.09 -19.20
N ILE A 220 5.79 -16.46 -18.42
CA ILE A 220 4.68 -17.18 -17.76
C ILE A 220 3.80 -17.88 -18.79
N ARG A 221 3.45 -17.21 -19.89
CA ARG A 221 2.62 -17.79 -20.96
C ARG A 221 3.27 -19.03 -21.57
N HIS A 222 4.55 -18.95 -21.94
CA HIS A 222 5.29 -20.08 -22.51
C HIS A 222 5.41 -21.23 -21.51
N MET A 223 5.75 -20.97 -20.24
CA MET A 223 5.82 -22.01 -19.21
C MET A 223 4.46 -22.67 -18.96
N THR A 224 3.39 -21.88 -18.91
CA THR A 224 2.02 -22.40 -18.71
C THR A 224 1.57 -23.24 -19.92
N ALA A 225 1.95 -22.86 -21.13
CA ALA A 225 1.68 -23.60 -22.36
C ALA A 225 2.57 -24.85 -22.56
N GLY A 226 3.61 -25.04 -21.73
CA GLY A 226 4.59 -26.11 -21.87
C GLY A 226 5.66 -25.88 -22.95
N GLU A 227 5.80 -24.63 -23.41
CA GLU A 227 6.75 -24.19 -24.43
C GLU A 227 8.09 -23.80 -23.79
N PHE A 228 8.77 -24.75 -23.15
CA PHE A 228 9.98 -24.48 -22.36
C PHE A 228 11.11 -23.82 -23.16
N ASP A 229 11.36 -24.28 -24.40
CA ASP A 229 12.45 -23.74 -25.22
C ASP A 229 12.23 -22.26 -25.57
N ASP A 230 10.98 -21.82 -25.74
CA ASP A 230 10.62 -20.42 -25.96
C ASP A 230 10.74 -19.60 -24.67
N ALA A 231 10.35 -20.17 -23.53
CA ALA A 231 10.52 -19.54 -22.22
C ALA A 231 12.00 -19.29 -21.90
N VAL A 232 12.89 -20.25 -22.21
CA VAL A 232 14.33 -20.14 -21.97
C VAL A 232 14.97 -19.02 -22.79
N ASN A 233 14.44 -18.69 -23.98
CA ASN A 233 14.92 -17.56 -24.77
C ASN A 233 14.63 -16.20 -24.14
N LEU A 234 13.76 -16.16 -23.13
CA LEU A 234 13.44 -14.96 -22.34
C LEU A 234 14.21 -14.92 -21.01
N ALA A 235 15.02 -15.94 -20.72
CA ALA A 235 15.73 -16.08 -19.47
C ALA A 235 17.23 -15.80 -19.63
N ASP A 236 17.84 -15.39 -18.53
CA ASP A 236 19.28 -15.21 -18.42
C ASP A 236 20.01 -16.55 -18.53
N GLU A 237 21.20 -16.56 -19.13
CA GLU A 237 22.00 -17.77 -19.27
C GLU A 237 22.33 -18.39 -17.89
N ASN A 238 22.62 -17.54 -16.89
CA ASN A 238 22.91 -18.00 -15.53
C ASN A 238 21.68 -18.62 -14.88
N TRP A 239 20.47 -18.12 -15.18
CA TRP A 239 19.23 -18.73 -14.71
C TRP A 239 19.13 -20.17 -15.19
N LEU A 240 19.24 -20.40 -16.51
CA LEU A 240 19.14 -21.74 -17.09
C LEU A 240 20.20 -22.68 -16.52
N ARG A 241 21.45 -22.21 -16.45
CA ARG A 241 22.57 -22.98 -15.90
C ARG A 241 22.28 -23.43 -14.46
N CYS A 242 21.80 -22.53 -13.61
CA CYS A 242 21.48 -22.84 -12.21
C CYS A 242 20.32 -23.84 -12.09
N ARG A 243 19.30 -23.74 -12.96
CA ARG A 243 18.20 -24.71 -13.00
C ARG A 243 18.68 -26.11 -13.40
N ILE A 244 19.53 -26.22 -14.42
CA ILE A 244 20.14 -27.50 -14.82
C ILE A 244 20.99 -28.09 -13.68
N GLN A 245 21.84 -27.28 -13.05
CA GLN A 245 22.67 -27.74 -11.93
C GLN A 245 21.83 -28.23 -10.75
N ALA A 246 20.75 -27.53 -10.42
CA ALA A 246 19.83 -27.96 -9.37
C ALA A 246 19.09 -29.26 -9.71
N TRP A 247 18.65 -29.42 -10.95
CA TRP A 247 18.02 -30.65 -11.41
C TRP A 247 18.99 -31.84 -11.34
N LEU A 248 20.23 -31.69 -11.86
CA LEU A 248 21.27 -32.72 -11.78
C LEU A 248 21.61 -33.08 -10.33
N TRP A 249 21.76 -32.08 -9.47
CA TRP A 249 22.03 -32.29 -8.04
C TRP A 249 20.91 -33.08 -7.34
N ASN A 250 19.66 -32.81 -7.69
CA ASN A 250 18.50 -33.55 -7.17
C ASN A 250 18.40 -34.96 -7.78
N ALA A 251 18.89 -35.14 -9.01
CA ALA A 251 18.97 -36.41 -9.73
C ALA A 251 20.26 -37.21 -9.48
N ARG A 252 21.12 -36.79 -8.54
CA ARG A 252 22.46 -37.37 -8.30
C ARG A 252 22.47 -38.88 -8.02
N ALA A 253 21.38 -39.42 -7.47
CA ALA A 253 21.20 -40.85 -7.30
C ALA A 253 21.24 -41.63 -8.63
N PHE A 254 20.90 -40.97 -9.74
CA PHE A 254 20.88 -41.52 -11.10
C PHE A 254 22.05 -41.03 -11.94
N THR A 255 22.49 -39.76 -11.77
CA THR A 255 23.55 -39.14 -12.58
C THR A 255 24.95 -39.30 -12.00
N GLY A 256 25.06 -39.71 -10.73
CA GLY A 256 26.31 -39.77 -9.97
C GLY A 256 26.53 -38.54 -9.08
N ASP A 257 27.35 -38.72 -8.04
CA ASP A 257 27.67 -37.70 -7.03
C ASP A 257 28.94 -36.87 -7.37
N ASP A 258 29.58 -37.09 -8.52
CA ASP A 258 30.78 -36.36 -8.92
C ASP A 258 30.43 -34.97 -9.49
N GLU A 259 30.75 -33.92 -8.74
CA GLU A 259 30.52 -32.51 -9.12
C GLU A 259 31.20 -32.13 -10.44
N ALA A 260 32.39 -32.66 -10.73
CA ALA A 260 33.08 -32.37 -11.99
C ALA A 260 32.32 -32.97 -13.18
N GLN A 261 31.76 -34.16 -13.01
CA GLN A 261 30.93 -34.81 -14.03
C GLN A 261 29.59 -34.07 -14.22
N MET A 262 28.95 -33.64 -13.12
CA MET A 262 27.72 -32.85 -13.18
C MET A 262 27.94 -31.50 -13.87
N GLN A 263 29.07 -30.84 -13.59
CA GLN A 263 29.47 -29.60 -14.26
C GLN A 263 29.68 -29.81 -15.76
N ALA A 264 30.43 -30.84 -16.16
CA ALA A 264 30.63 -31.17 -17.57
C ALA A 264 29.29 -31.48 -18.29
N THR A 265 28.36 -32.12 -17.59
CA THR A 265 27.01 -32.40 -18.10
C THR A 265 26.19 -31.12 -18.26
N THR A 266 26.28 -30.20 -17.29
CA THR A 266 25.64 -28.88 -17.38
C THR A 266 26.16 -28.13 -18.61
N ASP A 267 27.48 -28.07 -18.79
CA ASP A 267 28.09 -27.38 -19.94
C ASP A 267 27.64 -28.00 -21.28
N ALA A 268 27.58 -29.33 -21.35
CA ALA A 268 27.07 -30.03 -22.53
C ALA A 268 25.60 -29.70 -22.81
N MET A 269 24.74 -29.67 -21.77
CA MET A 269 23.33 -29.29 -21.90
C MET A 269 23.15 -27.83 -22.33
N MET A 270 23.95 -26.91 -21.81
CA MET A 270 23.90 -25.49 -22.21
C MET A 270 24.21 -25.29 -23.69
N ILE A 271 25.15 -26.06 -24.25
CA ILE A 271 25.57 -25.98 -25.64
C ILE A 271 24.57 -26.67 -26.58
N THR A 272 24.17 -27.89 -26.25
CA THR A 272 23.41 -28.75 -27.17
C THR A 272 21.90 -28.69 -26.98
N ARG A 273 21.43 -28.24 -25.81
CA ARG A 273 20.01 -28.11 -25.42
C ARG A 273 19.19 -29.32 -25.87
N SER A 274 18.22 -29.15 -26.77
CA SER A 274 17.33 -30.20 -27.29
C SER A 274 18.04 -31.39 -27.94
N GLY A 275 19.32 -31.27 -28.29
CA GLY A 275 20.15 -32.40 -28.73
C GLY A 275 20.74 -33.25 -27.60
N HIS A 276 20.67 -32.81 -26.34
CA HIS A 276 21.22 -33.52 -25.19
C HIS A 276 20.27 -34.60 -24.67
N ALA A 277 20.81 -35.76 -24.28
CA ALA A 277 20.01 -36.91 -23.81
C ALA A 277 19.16 -36.62 -22.55
N PHE A 278 19.56 -35.64 -21.74
CA PHE A 278 18.82 -35.23 -20.53
C PHE A 278 17.88 -34.03 -20.73
N TRP A 279 17.87 -33.39 -21.90
CA TRP A 279 17.12 -32.14 -22.07
C TRP A 279 15.62 -32.33 -21.94
N GLU A 280 15.05 -33.31 -22.62
CA GLU A 280 13.61 -33.58 -22.60
C GLU A 280 13.11 -33.89 -21.18
N ALA A 281 13.87 -34.67 -20.40
CA ALA A 281 13.52 -34.98 -19.02
C ALA A 281 13.63 -33.75 -18.11
N PHE A 282 14.65 -32.92 -18.30
CA PHE A 282 14.83 -31.67 -17.56
C PHE A 282 13.73 -30.65 -17.88
N SER A 283 13.49 -30.37 -19.17
CA SER A 283 12.49 -29.38 -19.60
C SER A 283 11.07 -29.78 -19.20
N SER A 284 10.73 -31.07 -19.32
CA SER A 284 9.42 -31.59 -18.91
C SER A 284 9.22 -31.44 -17.40
N ALA A 285 10.24 -31.76 -16.58
CA ALA A 285 10.16 -31.60 -15.14
C ALA A 285 10.02 -30.12 -14.73
N GLU A 286 10.74 -29.21 -15.40
CA GLU A 286 10.64 -27.77 -15.12
C GLU A 286 9.25 -27.20 -15.46
N VAL A 287 8.67 -27.61 -16.59
CA VAL A 287 7.30 -27.23 -16.98
C VAL A 287 6.29 -27.81 -16.00
N GLU A 288 6.40 -29.09 -15.65
CA GLU A 288 5.50 -29.75 -14.69
C GLU A 288 5.55 -29.05 -13.33
N PHE A 289 6.75 -28.76 -12.79
CA PHE A 289 6.87 -28.02 -11.53
C PHE A 289 6.29 -26.62 -11.61
N PHE A 290 6.43 -25.94 -12.75
CA PHE A 290 5.85 -24.61 -12.95
C PHE A 290 4.32 -24.67 -13.00
N GLN A 291 3.76 -25.62 -13.76
CA GLN A 291 2.31 -25.81 -13.89
C GLN A 291 1.67 -26.29 -12.58
N ASP A 292 2.34 -27.15 -11.82
CA ASP A 292 1.86 -27.59 -10.51
C ASP A 292 1.82 -26.43 -9.50
N ALA A 293 2.79 -25.52 -9.56
CA ALA A 293 2.85 -24.37 -8.66
C ALA A 293 1.92 -23.23 -9.09
N TRP A 294 1.73 -23.02 -10.41
CA TRP A 294 1.16 -21.78 -10.94
C TRP A 294 0.20 -21.96 -12.14
N GLY A 295 -0.11 -23.19 -12.56
CA GLY A 295 -0.92 -23.48 -13.74
C GLY A 295 -2.40 -23.08 -13.64
N GLU A 296 -2.90 -22.78 -12.43
CA GLU A 296 -4.24 -22.22 -12.24
C GLU A 296 -4.34 -20.74 -12.62
N ILE A 297 -3.21 -20.06 -12.82
CA ILE A 297 -3.16 -18.65 -13.18
C ILE A 297 -3.45 -18.50 -14.67
N ASP A 298 -4.53 -17.79 -15.02
CA ASP A 298 -4.80 -17.36 -16.39
C ASP A 298 -3.80 -16.24 -16.79
N PRO A 299 -2.86 -16.49 -17.71
CA PRO A 299 -1.85 -15.50 -18.09
C PRO A 299 -2.43 -14.22 -18.68
N ASP A 300 -3.65 -14.28 -19.25
CA ASP A 300 -4.31 -13.11 -19.85
C ASP A 300 -5.06 -12.26 -18.80
N GLN A 301 -5.18 -12.74 -17.57
CA GLN A 301 -5.73 -12.01 -16.42
C GLN A 301 -4.66 -11.57 -15.41
N LEU A 302 -3.40 -11.60 -15.83
CA LEU A 302 -2.29 -11.10 -15.04
C LEU A 302 -2.12 -9.60 -15.18
N GLY A 303 -1.67 -8.96 -14.10
CA GLY A 303 -1.23 -7.59 -14.11
C GLY A 303 0.07 -7.41 -13.36
N GLY A 304 0.73 -6.30 -13.68
CA GLY A 304 2.05 -5.96 -13.17
C GLY A 304 1.99 -4.86 -12.13
N ALA A 305 2.85 -4.96 -11.11
CA ALA A 305 3.02 -3.87 -10.17
C ALA A 305 3.57 -2.62 -10.87
N SER A 306 2.85 -1.52 -10.74
CA SER A 306 3.11 -0.30 -11.48
C SER A 306 4.33 0.49 -11.03
N ARG A 307 4.88 0.25 -9.83
CA ARG A 307 6.11 0.91 -9.36
C ARG A 307 7.34 0.05 -9.63
N ARG A 308 8.36 0.68 -10.21
CA ARG A 308 9.67 0.08 -10.44
C ARG A 308 10.35 -0.22 -9.10
N ARG A 309 10.90 -1.42 -8.95
CA ARG A 309 11.65 -1.83 -7.75
C ARG A 309 13.04 -2.25 -8.18
N ARG A 310 13.95 -1.28 -8.22
CA ARG A 310 15.33 -1.53 -8.63
C ARG A 310 16.09 -2.26 -7.52
N VAL A 311 16.74 -3.38 -7.86
CA VAL A 311 17.61 -4.15 -6.95
C VAL A 311 19.07 -3.72 -7.14
N ALA A 312 19.51 -3.61 -8.40
CA ALA A 312 20.83 -3.11 -8.79
C ALA A 312 20.70 -2.26 -10.08
N ARG A 313 21.80 -1.74 -10.63
CA ARG A 313 21.78 -0.81 -11.78
C ARG A 313 21.01 -1.37 -12.99
N ASP A 314 21.20 -2.66 -13.22
CA ASP A 314 20.75 -3.51 -14.32
C ASP A 314 19.71 -4.54 -13.86
N TYR A 315 19.35 -4.58 -12.57
CA TYR A 315 18.37 -5.52 -12.03
C TYR A 315 17.12 -4.85 -11.48
N ASP A 316 15.98 -5.39 -11.86
CA ASP A 316 14.66 -4.91 -11.48
C ASP A 316 13.79 -6.05 -10.95
N LEU A 317 13.16 -5.84 -9.81
CA LEU A 317 12.15 -6.72 -9.27
C LEU A 317 10.77 -6.36 -9.86
N VAL A 318 10.16 -7.33 -10.51
CA VAL A 318 8.83 -7.25 -11.09
C VAL A 318 7.90 -8.13 -10.27
N ILE A 319 6.72 -7.62 -9.96
CA ILE A 319 5.67 -8.38 -9.29
C ILE A 319 4.52 -8.50 -10.26
N VAL A 320 4.12 -9.72 -10.55
CA VAL A 320 2.98 -10.08 -11.39
C VAL A 320 1.94 -10.74 -10.51
N ALA A 321 0.67 -10.43 -10.70
CA ALA A 321 -0.37 -11.04 -9.89
C ALA A 321 -1.70 -11.10 -10.64
N PRO A 322 -2.57 -12.06 -10.30
CA PRO A 322 -3.90 -12.15 -10.90
C PRO A 322 -4.70 -10.88 -10.56
N LEU A 323 -5.32 -10.30 -11.57
CA LEU A 323 -6.18 -9.11 -11.41
C LEU A 323 -7.61 -9.49 -11.02
N GLY A 324 -8.02 -10.73 -11.32
CA GLY A 324 -9.39 -11.20 -11.18
C GLY A 324 -10.39 -10.28 -11.91
N GLU A 325 -11.65 -10.29 -11.48
CA GLU A 325 -12.70 -9.44 -12.07
C GLU A 325 -12.47 -7.94 -11.78
N SER A 326 -11.61 -7.60 -10.82
CA SER A 326 -11.39 -6.21 -10.38
C SER A 326 -10.66 -5.35 -11.41
N GLY A 327 -10.01 -5.97 -12.40
CA GLY A 327 -9.11 -5.29 -13.34
C GLY A 327 -7.82 -4.74 -12.70
N GLY A 328 -7.64 -4.99 -11.40
CA GLY A 328 -6.46 -4.68 -10.60
C GLY A 328 -6.78 -4.02 -9.28
N TYR A 329 -5.74 -3.81 -8.48
CA TYR A 329 -5.86 -3.23 -7.15
C TYR A 329 -4.72 -2.26 -6.84
N PHE A 330 -5.05 -1.28 -6.03
CA PHE A 330 -4.13 -0.30 -5.49
C PHE A 330 -3.74 -0.68 -4.07
N VAL A 331 -2.45 -0.56 -3.78
CA VAL A 331 -1.88 -0.96 -2.50
C VAL A 331 -1.08 0.21 -1.92
N ASN A 332 -1.47 0.65 -0.72
CA ASN A 332 -0.86 1.81 -0.06
C ASN A 332 0.30 1.49 0.88
N SER A 333 0.48 0.21 1.20
CA SER A 333 1.53 -0.28 2.10
C SER A 333 2.01 -1.66 1.62
N PRO A 334 3.18 -2.16 2.08
CA PRO A 334 3.64 -3.51 1.73
C PRO A 334 2.57 -4.53 2.11
N THR A 335 1.90 -5.09 1.11
CA THR A 335 0.78 -6.02 1.29
C THR A 335 1.10 -7.30 0.54
N PRO A 336 0.97 -8.47 1.18
CA PRO A 336 1.08 -9.74 0.48
C PRO A 336 -0.07 -9.84 -0.53
N VAL A 337 0.27 -10.07 -1.79
CA VAL A 337 -0.68 -10.23 -2.87
C VAL A 337 -0.90 -11.73 -3.09
N PRO A 338 -2.12 -12.27 -2.88
CA PRO A 338 -2.42 -13.68 -3.13
C PRO A 338 -2.14 -14.04 -4.59
N GLY A 339 -1.46 -15.15 -4.82
CA GLY A 339 -1.03 -15.55 -6.17
C GLY A 339 -0.02 -14.59 -6.81
N GLY A 340 0.58 -13.67 -6.04
CA GLY A 340 1.60 -12.76 -6.52
C GLY A 340 2.91 -13.49 -6.79
N LEU A 341 3.38 -13.43 -8.03
CA LEU A 341 4.65 -13.93 -8.50
C LEU A 341 5.68 -12.81 -8.50
N THR A 342 6.90 -13.13 -8.10
CA THR A 342 8.01 -12.17 -8.10
C THR A 342 9.08 -12.65 -9.05
N PHE A 343 9.45 -11.79 -10.00
CA PHE A 343 10.48 -12.04 -10.99
C PHE A 343 11.59 -11.01 -10.83
N LEU A 344 12.83 -11.46 -10.78
CA LEU A 344 14.00 -10.63 -10.96
C LEU A 344 14.33 -10.57 -12.45
N MET A 345 14.33 -9.37 -13.00
CA MET A 345 14.65 -9.08 -14.38
C MET A 345 16.05 -8.46 -14.46
N HIS A 346 16.83 -8.86 -15.46
CA HIS A 346 18.17 -8.35 -15.74
C HIS A 346 18.18 -7.64 -17.10
N ASN A 347 18.73 -6.43 -17.16
CA ASN A 347 18.93 -5.70 -18.40
C ASN A 347 20.34 -5.97 -18.92
N SER A 348 20.46 -6.89 -19.89
CA SER A 348 21.71 -7.19 -20.58
C SER A 348 21.65 -6.64 -21.99
N ASP A 349 22.63 -5.82 -22.36
CA ASP A 349 22.77 -5.24 -23.71
C ASP A 349 21.50 -4.56 -24.25
N GLY A 350 20.72 -3.93 -23.36
CA GLY A 350 19.49 -3.22 -23.71
C GLY A 350 18.25 -4.11 -23.85
N SER A 351 18.36 -5.41 -23.56
CA SER A 351 17.25 -6.35 -23.54
C SER A 351 16.96 -6.82 -22.11
N TRP A 352 15.69 -6.97 -21.76
CA TRP A 352 15.30 -7.53 -20.47
C TRP A 352 15.24 -9.05 -20.55
N LEU A 353 15.84 -9.71 -19.58
CA LEU A 353 15.86 -11.17 -19.43
C LEU A 353 15.40 -11.54 -18.02
N LEU A 354 14.79 -12.71 -17.88
CA LEU A 354 14.44 -13.27 -16.58
C LEU A 354 15.70 -13.82 -15.90
N ALA A 355 16.11 -13.19 -14.81
CA ALA A 355 17.23 -13.67 -13.99
C ALA A 355 16.79 -14.65 -12.90
N ASN A 356 15.60 -14.46 -12.31
CA ASN A 356 15.09 -15.35 -11.26
C ASN A 356 13.56 -15.23 -11.15
N HIS A 357 12.86 -16.33 -10.88
CA HIS A 357 11.40 -16.33 -10.61
C HIS A 357 11.04 -16.87 -9.21
N LEU A 358 12.03 -17.20 -8.39
CA LEU A 358 11.87 -17.74 -7.04
C LEU A 358 12.47 -16.85 -5.95
N GLY A 359 13.24 -15.83 -6.33
CA GLY A 359 13.96 -14.98 -5.38
C GLY A 359 14.28 -13.60 -5.94
N GLY A 360 14.72 -12.70 -5.06
CA GLY A 360 15.11 -11.32 -5.40
C GLY A 360 16.60 -11.13 -5.71
N ALA A 361 17.39 -12.20 -5.70
CA ALA A 361 18.82 -12.20 -5.98
C ALA A 361 19.13 -12.90 -7.32
N PRO A 362 20.12 -12.42 -8.10
CA PRO A 362 20.57 -13.13 -9.28
C PRO A 362 21.16 -14.49 -8.87
N PRO A 363 20.84 -15.57 -9.59
CA PRO A 363 21.34 -16.89 -9.23
C PRO A 363 22.83 -17.01 -9.57
N LEU A 364 23.58 -17.66 -8.68
CA LEU A 364 25.00 -17.96 -8.88
C LEU A 364 25.18 -19.45 -9.23
N PRO A 365 25.82 -19.77 -10.37
CA PRO A 365 26.13 -21.15 -10.72
C PRO A 365 27.11 -21.80 -9.74
N GLY A 366 26.89 -23.09 -9.42
CA GLY A 366 27.80 -23.85 -8.57
C GLY A 366 27.19 -25.14 -8.02
N TYR A 367 28.06 -26.02 -7.51
CA TYR A 367 27.71 -27.21 -6.73
C TYR A 367 28.28 -27.08 -5.31
N PRO A 368 27.54 -27.46 -4.25
CA PRO A 368 26.08 -27.65 -4.28
C PRO A 368 25.36 -26.35 -4.67
N PRO A 369 24.19 -26.41 -5.30
CA PRO A 369 23.45 -25.20 -5.65
C PRO A 369 23.09 -24.41 -4.39
N SER A 370 23.31 -23.09 -4.40
CA SER A 370 23.12 -22.21 -3.23
C SER A 370 21.98 -21.21 -3.37
N TRP A 371 21.36 -21.11 -4.56
CA TRP A 371 20.42 -20.05 -4.95
C TRP A 371 19.06 -20.06 -4.22
N TRP A 372 18.93 -20.83 -3.12
CA TRP A 372 17.77 -20.90 -2.23
C TRP A 372 18.04 -20.45 -0.78
N ILE A 373 19.25 -20.00 -0.44
CA ILE A 373 19.55 -19.63 0.95
C ILE A 373 19.02 -18.22 1.24
N ALA A 374 17.94 -18.12 2.02
CA ALA A 374 17.61 -16.88 2.70
C ALA A 374 18.82 -16.43 3.54
N ASN A 375 19.35 -15.23 3.27
CA ASN A 375 20.67 -14.70 3.70
C ASN A 375 21.87 -15.10 2.81
N ASP A 376 21.68 -15.15 1.49
CA ASP A 376 22.75 -15.34 0.51
C ASP A 376 23.81 -14.22 0.59
N PRO A 377 25.09 -14.54 0.87
CA PRO A 377 26.20 -13.57 0.89
C PRO A 377 26.38 -12.80 -0.42
N SER A 378 25.91 -13.33 -1.56
CA SER A 378 25.99 -12.63 -2.85
C SER A 378 25.16 -11.34 -2.90
N LEU A 379 24.13 -11.22 -2.06
CA LEU A 379 23.39 -9.97 -1.88
C LEU A 379 24.20 -8.90 -1.15
N ASP A 380 25.18 -9.28 -0.33
CA ASP A 380 26.11 -8.33 0.29
C ASP A 380 27.16 -7.84 -0.72
N GLU A 381 27.54 -8.66 -1.70
CA GLU A 381 28.49 -8.30 -2.77
C GLU A 381 27.90 -7.36 -3.85
N LEU A 382 26.58 -7.36 -4.04
CA LEU A 382 25.87 -6.47 -4.99
C LEU A 382 25.62 -5.05 -4.45
N ARG A 383 26.01 -4.76 -3.20
CA ARG A 383 25.81 -3.44 -2.56
C ARG A 383 26.96 -2.47 -2.81
N ASP A 384 28.07 -2.95 -3.38
CA ASP A 384 29.21 -2.17 -3.86
C ASP A 384 29.10 -1.92 -5.38
#